data_AF-A0A918UBE8-F1
#
_entry.id   AF-A0A918UBE8-F1
#
_cell.length_a   1.000
_cell.length_b   1.000
_cell.length_c   1.000
_cell.angle_alpha   90.00
_cell.angle_beta   90.00
_cell.angle_gamma   90.00
#
_symmetry.space_group_name_H-M   'P 1'
#
loop_
_entity.id
_entity.type
_entity.pdbx_description
1 polymer ?
#
loop_
_entity_poly.entity_id
_entity_poly.type
_entity_poly.pdbx_seq_one_letter_code
_entity_poly.pdbx_strand_id
1 'polypeptide(L)'
;MRNQRLLAAAPDAFGGWRTAWRELEAAGVPPDELQSLTFTGFPLGNIVHAVAQGRTDAGVIPVCLIERMERDGSVASGALRVLAPRRDKGMPCGHSTRLYPDWPLAALRDTPEEAARRLAVAVLTAAPDSGIGWTIPEDYGSVRELMRELRVGPYAHLAPPGLAELIRRYWYALAAVATLLAALAWHSRRIDTVVRLRTAELREALAARDLAQAEARRRQDELDHAARLGILGELSTTLAHELAQPLTSITNYANGLMRNLGRAPQDTGRLAEAGRAIRAQAERAEHILRHVRQLARKAPPERRRVELAELISPVCEWFLQLHPGIAPGFTLSLDANLQGRHLLADPLQIEQVLLNLLQNAADAMAGQPASDRRLAVDARLDNGQAFVTVCDSGPGLPPELAERLFEPFFTTRPQGLGLGLSICRSIVERHGGHLQRADTPPESGMTMAFTLPLEPTSRPGIH
;
A
#
# COMPACT_ATOMS: atom_id res chain seq x y z
N MET A 1 -62.74 5.42 33.31
CA MET A 1 -62.76 6.13 32.01
C MET A 1 -61.81 5.54 30.98
N ARG A 2 -60.71 4.87 31.36
CA ARG A 2 -59.86 4.12 30.40
C ARG A 2 -60.70 3.12 29.60
N ASN A 3 -60.48 3.08 28.28
CA ASN A 3 -61.19 2.21 27.33
C ASN A 3 -62.73 2.28 27.44
N GLN A 4 -63.28 3.49 27.63
CA GLN A 4 -64.72 3.75 27.58
C GLN A 4 -65.06 4.64 26.38
N ARG A 5 -66.29 4.57 25.90
CA ARG A 5 -66.83 5.45 24.86
C ARG A 5 -67.36 6.72 25.52
N LEU A 6 -66.81 7.86 25.10
CA LEU A 6 -67.16 9.17 25.62
C LEU A 6 -67.75 10.05 24.53
N LEU A 7 -68.85 10.69 24.86
CA LEU A 7 -69.57 11.59 23.97
C LEU A 7 -69.49 13.02 24.49
N ALA A 8 -69.15 13.97 23.63
CA ALA A 8 -68.98 15.38 23.99
C ALA A 8 -69.64 16.30 22.95
N ALA A 9 -69.71 17.60 23.24
CA ALA A 9 -70.39 18.55 22.36
C ALA A 9 -69.58 18.86 21.09
N ALA A 10 -68.36 19.38 21.24
CA ALA A 10 -67.44 19.69 20.14
C ALA A 10 -65.98 19.71 20.64
N PRO A 11 -64.98 19.47 19.76
CA PRO A 11 -63.56 19.44 20.14
C PRO A 11 -63.05 20.77 20.73
N ASP A 12 -63.63 21.88 20.32
CA ASP A 12 -63.27 23.23 20.72
C ASP A 12 -64.21 23.84 21.78
N ALA A 13 -65.31 23.15 22.12
CA ALA A 13 -66.26 23.61 23.13
C ALA A 13 -65.61 23.63 24.53
N PHE A 14 -65.56 24.82 25.14
CA PHE A 14 -64.96 24.99 26.46
C PHE A 14 -65.69 24.14 27.52
N GLY A 15 -66.97 24.44 27.80
CA GLY A 15 -67.76 23.65 28.77
C GLY A 15 -68.22 22.29 28.26
N GLY A 16 -68.20 22.09 26.93
CA GLY A 16 -68.69 20.86 26.29
C GLY A 16 -67.64 19.75 26.10
N TRP A 17 -66.35 20.05 26.31
CA TRP A 17 -65.26 19.08 26.23
C TRP A 17 -64.03 19.48 27.05
N ARG A 18 -63.52 20.71 26.88
CA ARG A 18 -62.20 21.10 27.43
C ARG A 18 -62.15 21.08 28.97
N THR A 19 -63.25 21.43 29.63
CA THR A 19 -63.38 21.31 31.09
C THR A 19 -63.26 19.86 31.55
N ALA A 20 -63.87 18.92 30.82
CA ALA A 20 -63.76 17.49 31.12
C ALA A 20 -62.39 16.93 30.75
N TRP A 21 -61.78 17.37 29.64
CA TRP A 21 -60.43 16.96 29.24
C TRP A 21 -59.40 17.29 30.34
N ARG A 22 -59.43 18.49 30.93
CA ARG A 22 -58.53 18.84 32.04
C ARG A 22 -58.64 17.85 33.22
N GLU A 23 -59.86 17.47 33.60
CA GLU A 23 -60.07 16.51 34.71
C GLU A 23 -59.63 15.09 34.34
N LEU A 24 -59.82 14.68 33.08
CA LEU A 24 -59.36 13.40 32.56
C LEU A 24 -57.82 13.31 32.60
N GLU A 25 -57.11 14.37 32.17
CA GLU A 25 -55.65 14.45 32.28
C GLU A 25 -55.18 14.47 33.74
N ALA A 26 -55.84 15.25 34.60
CA ALA A 26 -55.53 15.30 36.03
C ALA A 26 -55.74 13.94 36.72
N ALA A 27 -56.69 13.13 36.24
CA ALA A 27 -56.93 11.76 36.69
C ALA A 27 -56.01 10.72 36.02
N GLY A 28 -55.07 11.14 35.17
CA GLY A 28 -54.13 10.26 34.47
C GLY A 28 -54.80 9.39 33.41
N VAL A 29 -55.85 9.88 32.75
CA VAL A 29 -56.54 9.22 31.63
C VAL A 29 -56.57 10.20 30.45
N PRO A 30 -55.48 10.32 29.66
CA PRO A 30 -55.48 11.20 28.50
C PRO A 30 -56.51 10.73 27.45
N PRO A 31 -56.99 11.62 26.57
CA PRO A 31 -57.99 11.27 25.56
C PRO A 31 -57.62 10.07 24.67
N ASP A 32 -56.33 9.85 24.42
CA ASP A 32 -55.81 8.74 23.61
C ASP A 32 -56.02 7.35 24.26
N GLU A 33 -56.32 7.30 25.57
CA GLU A 33 -56.65 6.07 26.29
C GLU A 33 -58.16 5.77 26.34
N LEU A 34 -59.00 6.62 25.74
CA LEU A 34 -60.43 6.34 25.55
C LEU A 34 -60.62 5.35 24.40
N GLN A 35 -61.67 4.52 24.47
CA GLN A 35 -61.99 3.61 23.37
C GLN A 35 -62.44 4.39 22.13
N SER A 36 -63.26 5.41 22.36
CA SER A 36 -63.68 6.36 21.33
C SER A 36 -64.10 7.67 21.98
N LEU A 37 -63.71 8.78 21.37
CA LEU A 37 -64.21 10.11 21.68
C LEU A 37 -64.98 10.63 20.47
N THR A 38 -66.27 10.89 20.64
CA THR A 38 -67.15 11.35 19.55
C THR A 38 -67.84 12.66 19.93
N PHE A 39 -68.09 13.50 18.93
CA PHE A 39 -68.70 14.81 19.12
C PHE A 39 -70.05 14.88 18.40
N THR A 40 -71.12 15.27 19.10
CA THR A 40 -72.49 15.28 18.55
C THR A 40 -73.03 16.65 18.17
N GLY A 41 -72.36 17.74 18.58
CA GLY A 41 -72.91 19.09 18.47
C GLY A 41 -74.11 19.32 19.39
N PHE A 42 -74.92 20.34 19.05
CA PHE A 42 -76.16 20.70 19.75
C PHE A 42 -77.38 20.00 19.10
N PRO A 43 -78.46 19.70 19.84
CA PRO A 43 -78.72 20.00 21.26
C PRO A 43 -78.04 19.02 22.24
N LEU A 44 -77.62 19.53 23.39
CA LEU A 44 -76.84 18.76 24.39
C LEU A 44 -77.65 17.66 25.09
N GLY A 45 -78.99 17.73 25.07
CA GLY A 45 -79.86 16.66 25.58
C GLY A 45 -79.67 15.32 24.85
N ASN A 46 -79.21 15.34 23.59
CA ASN A 46 -78.90 14.12 22.84
C ASN A 46 -77.79 13.30 23.51
N ILE A 47 -76.83 13.97 24.18
CA ILE A 47 -75.76 13.30 24.92
C ILE A 47 -76.36 12.53 26.11
N VAL A 48 -77.30 13.16 26.83
CA VAL A 48 -78.00 12.55 27.97
C VAL A 48 -78.78 11.31 27.53
N HIS A 49 -79.55 11.41 26.43
CA HIS A 49 -80.28 10.26 25.88
C HIS A 49 -79.36 9.15 25.38
N ALA A 50 -78.22 9.49 24.74
CA ALA A 50 -77.27 8.49 24.26
C ALA A 50 -76.66 7.67 25.41
N VAL A 51 -76.36 8.31 26.55
CA VAL A 51 -75.89 7.60 27.76
C VAL A 51 -77.02 6.78 28.37
N ALA A 52 -78.23 7.34 28.52
CA ALA A 52 -79.38 6.65 29.11
C ALA A 52 -79.80 5.39 28.31
N GLN A 53 -79.57 5.40 26.98
CA GLN A 53 -79.84 4.27 26.09
C GLN A 53 -78.66 3.30 25.94
N GLY A 54 -77.54 3.51 26.64
CA GLY A 54 -76.34 2.65 26.56
C GLY A 54 -75.56 2.74 25.24
N ARG A 55 -75.85 3.73 24.40
CA ARG A 55 -75.15 3.95 23.11
C ARG A 55 -73.71 4.44 23.31
N THR A 56 -73.46 5.11 24.43
CA THR A 56 -72.13 5.55 24.88
C THR A 56 -72.03 5.33 26.39
N ASP A 57 -70.82 5.20 26.91
CA ASP A 57 -70.61 4.82 28.32
C ASP A 57 -70.60 6.04 29.26
N ALA A 58 -70.21 7.20 28.73
CA ALA A 58 -70.27 8.49 29.43
C ALA A 58 -70.51 9.65 28.45
N GLY A 59 -70.98 10.78 29.00
CA GLY A 59 -71.26 12.00 28.25
C GLY A 59 -70.82 13.25 29.01
N VAL A 60 -70.32 14.26 28.29
CA VAL A 60 -69.97 15.58 28.84
C VAL A 60 -71.11 16.55 28.56
N ILE A 61 -71.67 17.12 29.61
CA ILE A 61 -72.83 18.02 29.56
C ILE A 61 -72.67 19.17 30.55
N PRO A 62 -73.40 20.29 30.37
CA PRO A 62 -73.45 21.37 31.34
C PRO A 62 -74.05 20.91 32.67
N VAL A 63 -73.61 21.57 33.75
CA VAL A 63 -74.17 21.35 35.09
C VAL A 63 -75.68 21.64 35.13
N CYS A 64 -76.41 20.96 36.00
CA CYS A 64 -77.87 21.05 36.16
C CYS A 64 -78.73 20.53 34.99
N LEU A 65 -78.14 20.07 33.87
CA LEU A 65 -78.93 19.59 32.73
C LEU A 65 -79.68 18.29 33.05
N ILE A 66 -79.06 17.33 33.74
CA ILE A 66 -79.72 16.07 34.11
C ILE A 66 -80.88 16.36 35.05
N GLU A 67 -80.66 17.16 36.09
CA GLU A 67 -81.68 17.49 37.08
C GLU A 67 -82.84 18.29 36.48
N ARG A 68 -82.57 19.12 35.45
CA ARG A 68 -83.63 19.78 34.68
C ARG A 68 -84.43 18.77 33.86
N MET A 69 -83.76 17.86 33.15
CA MET A 69 -84.40 16.82 32.34
C MET A 69 -85.14 15.76 33.18
N GLU A 70 -84.75 15.56 34.44
CA GLU A 70 -85.52 14.74 35.39
C GLU A 70 -86.77 15.48 35.88
N ARG A 71 -86.67 16.80 36.13
CA ARG A 71 -87.82 17.63 36.55
C ARG A 71 -88.88 17.77 35.47
N ASP A 72 -88.48 17.86 34.20
CA ASP A 72 -89.41 17.98 33.07
C ASP A 72 -89.93 16.63 32.54
N GLY A 73 -89.45 15.51 33.10
CA GLY A 73 -89.88 14.16 32.76
C GLY A 73 -89.22 13.57 31.50
N SER A 74 -88.25 14.26 30.89
CA SER A 74 -87.52 13.76 29.70
C SER A 74 -86.58 12.60 30.02
N VAL A 75 -86.14 12.45 31.27
CA VAL A 75 -85.27 11.36 31.76
C VAL A 75 -85.80 10.83 33.09
N ALA A 76 -85.77 9.51 33.28
CA ALA A 76 -86.19 8.90 34.54
C ALA A 76 -85.25 9.29 35.69
N SER A 77 -85.81 9.67 36.85
CA SER A 77 -85.00 10.11 37.99
C SER A 77 -84.05 9.02 38.47
N GLY A 78 -82.77 9.35 38.61
CA GLY A 78 -81.72 8.42 39.04
C GLY A 78 -81.26 7.44 37.95
N ALA A 79 -81.69 7.59 36.70
CA ALA A 79 -81.24 6.75 35.58
C ALA A 79 -79.76 6.96 35.24
N LEU A 80 -79.19 8.11 35.59
CA LEU A 80 -77.80 8.49 35.32
C LEU A 80 -77.09 8.84 36.63
N ARG A 81 -75.77 8.63 36.66
CA ARG A 81 -74.91 9.04 37.78
C ARG A 81 -73.81 9.98 37.32
N VAL A 82 -73.46 10.93 38.18
CA VAL A 82 -72.30 11.80 38.00
C VAL A 82 -71.03 11.01 38.33
N LEU A 83 -70.04 11.07 37.44
CA LEU A 83 -68.74 10.43 37.63
C LEU A 83 -67.88 11.27 38.57
N ALA A 84 -67.25 10.68 39.58
CA ALA A 84 -66.39 11.39 40.54
C ALA A 84 -67.00 12.72 41.04
N PRO A 85 -68.17 12.68 41.72
CA PRO A 85 -68.94 13.87 42.06
C PRO A 85 -68.15 14.80 43.00
N ARG A 86 -68.21 16.10 42.73
CA ARG A 86 -67.67 17.19 43.55
C ARG A 86 -68.82 17.95 44.22
N ARG A 87 -68.53 18.64 45.32
CA ARG A 87 -69.48 19.50 46.04
C ARG A 87 -68.86 20.88 46.24
N ASP A 88 -69.32 21.85 45.47
CA ASP A 88 -68.93 23.25 45.61
C ASP A 88 -70.07 24.05 46.29
N LYS A 89 -69.71 25.01 47.16
CA LYS A 89 -70.70 25.84 47.88
C LYS A 89 -71.54 26.65 46.88
N GLY A 90 -72.86 26.61 47.00
CA GLY A 90 -73.77 27.34 46.12
C GLY A 90 -74.18 26.61 44.85
N MET A 91 -73.66 25.40 44.59
CA MET A 91 -74.06 24.56 43.46
C MET A 91 -74.91 23.37 43.94
N PRO A 92 -76.23 23.38 43.70
CA PRO A 92 -77.12 22.29 44.16
C PRO A 92 -77.06 21.03 43.27
N CYS A 93 -76.62 21.17 42.02
CA CYS A 93 -76.57 20.09 41.04
C CYS A 93 -75.26 19.29 41.13
N GLY A 94 -75.30 18.01 40.74
CA GLY A 94 -74.13 17.17 40.70
C GLY A 94 -73.18 17.56 39.55
N HIS A 95 -71.88 17.63 39.83
CA HIS A 95 -70.87 17.93 38.81
C HIS A 95 -69.54 17.20 39.06
N SER A 96 -68.76 17.00 38.01
CA SER A 96 -67.46 16.31 38.04
C SER A 96 -66.27 17.26 37.88
N THR A 97 -66.48 18.38 37.18
CA THR A 97 -65.43 19.37 36.89
C THR A 97 -65.35 20.43 37.98
N ARG A 98 -64.26 21.22 38.02
CA ARG A 98 -64.30 22.54 38.64
C ARG A 98 -65.37 23.42 37.97
N LEU A 99 -65.93 24.37 38.72
CA LEU A 99 -66.87 25.34 38.18
C LEU A 99 -66.12 26.45 37.44
N TYR A 100 -66.63 26.79 36.26
CA TYR A 100 -66.11 27.87 35.43
C TYR A 100 -67.25 28.85 35.14
N PRO A 101 -66.94 30.12 34.79
CA PRO A 101 -67.94 31.04 34.28
C PRO A 101 -68.68 30.38 33.10
N ASP A 102 -70.01 30.43 33.16
CA ASP A 102 -70.88 29.92 32.09
C ASP A 102 -70.92 30.97 30.94
N TRP A 103 -72.04 31.07 30.23
CA TRP A 103 -72.24 32.03 29.14
C TRP A 103 -71.79 33.47 29.47
N PRO A 104 -70.75 33.99 28.80
CA PRO A 104 -70.39 35.39 28.92
C PRO A 104 -71.32 36.25 28.06
N LEU A 105 -71.78 37.37 28.60
CA LEU A 105 -72.37 38.45 27.82
C LEU A 105 -71.31 39.54 27.61
N ALA A 106 -71.07 39.88 26.35
CA ALA A 106 -70.15 40.95 25.97
C ALA A 106 -70.86 41.91 25.01
N ALA A 107 -70.65 43.21 25.23
CA ALA A 107 -71.09 44.23 24.28
C ALA A 107 -70.05 44.36 23.16
N LEU A 108 -70.52 44.38 21.91
CA LEU A 108 -69.69 44.71 20.75
C LEU A 108 -69.46 46.22 20.67
N ARG A 109 -68.43 46.64 19.92
CA ARG A 109 -68.04 48.06 19.79
C ARG A 109 -69.19 48.98 19.40
N ASP A 110 -70.12 48.51 18.57
CA ASP A 110 -71.23 49.32 18.04
C ASP A 110 -72.54 49.19 18.85
N THR A 111 -72.50 48.58 20.04
CA THR A 111 -73.71 48.37 20.86
C THR A 111 -74.10 49.68 21.56
N PRO A 112 -75.34 50.19 21.41
CA PRO A 112 -75.79 51.39 22.11
C PRO A 112 -75.66 51.25 23.62
N GLU A 113 -75.02 52.23 24.27
CA GLU A 113 -74.70 52.19 25.72
C GLU A 113 -75.96 51.99 26.58
N GLU A 114 -77.07 52.65 26.22
CA GLU A 114 -78.33 52.55 26.92
C GLU A 114 -78.97 51.15 26.81
N ALA A 115 -78.81 50.47 25.67
CA ALA A 115 -79.28 49.10 25.51
C ALA A 115 -78.42 48.12 26.32
N ALA A 116 -77.10 48.27 26.26
CA ALA A 116 -76.16 47.45 27.03
C ALA A 116 -76.39 47.60 28.55
N ARG A 117 -76.58 48.84 29.03
CA ARG A 117 -76.85 49.14 30.44
C ARG A 117 -78.17 48.54 30.91
N ARG A 118 -79.25 48.70 30.15
CA ARG A 118 -80.57 48.12 30.50
C ARG A 118 -80.50 46.60 30.59
N LEU A 119 -79.83 45.95 29.62
CA LEU A 119 -79.65 44.51 29.64
C LEU A 119 -78.80 44.07 30.84
N ALA A 120 -77.68 44.73 31.11
CA ALA A 120 -76.81 44.40 32.24
C ALA A 120 -77.56 44.49 33.58
N VAL A 121 -78.36 45.54 33.79
CA VAL A 121 -79.19 45.68 35.01
C VAL A 121 -80.26 44.58 35.07
N ALA A 122 -80.99 44.34 33.98
CA ALA A 122 -82.04 43.31 33.94
C ALA A 122 -81.49 41.92 34.26
N VAL A 123 -80.30 41.61 33.73
CA VAL A 123 -79.65 40.32 33.90
C VAL A 123 -79.05 40.16 35.30
N LEU A 124 -78.37 41.17 35.85
CA LEU A 124 -77.77 41.12 37.20
C LEU A 124 -78.81 41.14 38.34
N THR A 125 -80.00 41.69 38.08
CA THR A 125 -81.10 41.72 39.06
C THR A 125 -82.03 40.50 38.95
N ALA A 126 -81.85 39.65 37.94
CA ALA A 126 -82.64 38.44 37.78
C ALA A 126 -82.37 37.45 38.92
N ALA A 127 -83.42 36.82 39.44
CA ALA A 127 -83.28 35.79 40.46
C ALA A 127 -82.49 34.59 39.88
N PRO A 128 -81.55 34.01 40.63
CA PRO A 128 -80.80 32.86 40.17
C PRO A 128 -81.72 31.66 39.97
N ASP A 129 -81.58 30.96 38.83
CA ASP A 129 -82.25 29.69 38.59
C ASP A 129 -81.32 28.55 39.02
N SER A 130 -81.78 27.71 39.96
CA SER A 130 -81.07 26.48 40.35
C SER A 130 -79.62 26.73 40.81
N GLY A 131 -79.36 27.88 41.47
CA GLY A 131 -78.02 28.26 41.94
C GLY A 131 -77.13 28.94 40.90
N ILE A 132 -77.60 29.08 39.66
CA ILE A 132 -76.90 29.78 38.57
C ILE A 132 -77.49 31.18 38.46
N GLY A 133 -76.67 32.20 38.72
CA GLY A 133 -77.04 33.61 38.62
C GLY A 133 -76.05 34.38 37.80
N TRP A 134 -76.46 35.56 37.34
CA TRP A 134 -75.59 36.45 36.60
C TRP A 134 -74.76 37.30 37.56
N THR A 135 -73.47 37.40 37.27
CA THR A 135 -72.54 38.23 38.03
C THR A 135 -71.56 38.91 37.08
N ILE A 136 -70.92 39.98 37.54
CA ILE A 136 -69.75 40.54 36.88
C ILE A 136 -68.59 39.57 37.11
N PRO A 137 -67.93 39.05 36.06
CA PRO A 137 -66.81 38.13 36.25
C PRO A 137 -65.64 38.86 36.92
N GLU A 138 -65.30 38.48 38.15
CA GLU A 138 -64.16 39.09 38.87
C GLU A 138 -62.79 38.61 38.32
N ASP A 139 -62.70 37.37 37.79
CA ASP A 139 -61.48 36.85 37.14
C ASP A 139 -61.75 35.68 36.17
N TYR A 140 -61.21 35.76 34.94
CA TYR A 140 -61.16 34.64 33.98
C TYR A 140 -59.87 33.80 34.10
N GLY A 141 -59.11 33.96 35.19
CA GLY A 141 -57.87 33.25 35.49
C GLY A 141 -58.01 31.73 35.37
N SER A 142 -59.11 31.16 35.88
CA SER A 142 -59.39 29.71 35.80
C SER A 142 -59.48 29.19 34.36
N VAL A 143 -60.08 29.97 33.46
CA VAL A 143 -60.19 29.65 32.02
C VAL A 143 -58.81 29.70 31.35
N ARG A 144 -58.02 30.74 31.63
CA ARG A 144 -56.65 30.89 31.08
C ARG A 144 -55.73 29.78 31.57
N GLU A 145 -55.81 29.43 32.84
CA GLU A 145 -55.00 28.36 33.43
C GLU A 145 -55.30 27.01 32.76
N LEU A 146 -56.59 26.68 32.57
CA LEU A 146 -56.99 25.48 31.83
C LEU A 146 -56.41 25.47 30.41
N MET A 147 -56.55 26.57 29.66
CA MET A 147 -56.04 26.62 28.28
C MET A 147 -54.52 26.49 28.22
N ARG A 148 -53.81 27.02 29.23
CA ARG A 148 -52.35 26.91 29.34
C ARG A 148 -51.91 25.49 29.66
N GLU A 149 -52.58 24.82 30.61
CA GLU A 149 -52.28 23.43 30.98
C GLU A 149 -52.50 22.48 29.79
N LEU A 150 -53.64 22.61 29.11
CA LEU A 150 -53.95 21.82 27.91
C LEU A 150 -53.13 22.25 26.67
N ARG A 151 -52.36 23.34 26.76
CA ARG A 151 -51.58 23.93 25.65
C ARG A 151 -52.44 24.16 24.40
N VAL A 152 -53.65 24.68 24.57
CA VAL A 152 -54.59 24.98 23.49
C VAL A 152 -54.79 26.48 23.29
N GLY A 153 -55.29 26.87 22.13
CA GLY A 153 -55.56 28.26 21.79
C GLY A 153 -54.27 29.11 21.79
N PRO A 154 -54.21 30.24 22.52
CA PRO A 154 -53.01 31.09 22.58
C PRO A 154 -51.74 30.38 23.05
N TYR A 155 -51.87 29.22 23.70
CA TYR A 155 -50.76 28.46 24.30
C TYR A 155 -50.29 27.27 23.45
N ALA A 156 -50.80 27.09 22.23
CA ALA A 156 -50.42 25.99 21.33
C ALA A 156 -48.91 25.94 20.99
N HIS A 157 -48.23 27.09 21.01
CA HIS A 157 -46.78 27.20 20.78
C HIS A 157 -45.93 26.52 21.87
N LEU A 158 -46.51 26.18 23.03
CA LEU A 158 -45.84 25.43 24.09
C LEU A 158 -45.84 23.91 23.83
N ALA A 159 -46.55 23.44 22.80
CA ALA A 159 -46.50 22.04 22.38
C ALA A 159 -45.19 21.76 21.62
N PRO A 160 -44.50 20.63 21.89
CA PRO A 160 -43.29 20.28 21.16
C PRO A 160 -43.58 20.13 19.66
N PRO A 161 -42.72 20.66 18.77
CA PRO A 161 -42.92 20.57 17.33
C PRO A 161 -42.82 19.11 16.87
N GLY A 162 -43.72 18.69 15.97
CA GLY A 162 -43.67 17.37 15.36
C GLY A 162 -42.52 17.22 14.37
N LEU A 163 -42.14 15.98 14.06
CA LEU A 163 -41.05 15.64 13.13
C LEU A 163 -41.27 16.23 11.72
N ALA A 164 -42.51 16.25 11.25
CA ALA A 164 -42.87 16.84 9.95
C ALA A 164 -42.62 18.36 9.90
N GLU A 165 -42.84 19.06 11.02
CA GLU A 165 -42.59 20.50 11.12
C GLU A 165 -41.08 20.78 11.15
N LEU A 166 -40.32 19.94 11.85
CA LEU A 166 -38.86 20.01 11.87
C LEU A 166 -38.27 19.83 10.46
N ILE A 167 -38.74 18.82 9.71
CA ILE A 167 -38.30 18.58 8.32
C ILE A 167 -38.66 19.79 7.45
N ARG A 168 -39.90 20.29 7.52
CA ARG A 168 -40.34 21.43 6.73
C ARG A 168 -39.52 22.68 7.01
N ARG A 169 -39.20 22.91 8.29
CA ARG A 169 -38.39 24.06 8.73
C ARG A 169 -36.93 23.97 8.27
N TYR A 170 -36.33 22.77 8.25
CA TYR A 170 -34.90 22.59 7.98
C TYR A 170 -34.59 21.87 6.66
N TRP A 171 -35.54 21.79 5.73
CA TRP A 171 -35.38 20.99 4.52
C TRP A 171 -34.18 21.40 3.65
N TYR A 172 -33.88 22.70 3.55
CA TYR A 172 -32.71 23.19 2.80
C TYR A 172 -31.38 22.73 3.42
N ALA A 173 -31.27 22.71 4.75
CA ALA A 173 -30.07 22.24 5.44
C ALA A 173 -29.88 20.73 5.25
N LEU A 174 -30.97 19.97 5.36
CA LEU A 174 -30.97 18.52 5.09
C LEU A 174 -30.55 18.23 3.65
N ALA A 175 -31.07 18.99 2.68
CA ALA A 175 -30.70 18.86 1.28
C ALA A 175 -29.22 19.18 1.05
N ALA A 176 -28.69 20.27 1.63
CA ALA A 176 -27.28 20.64 1.51
C ALA A 176 -26.35 19.55 2.07
N VAL A 177 -26.66 18.99 3.24
CA VAL A 177 -25.91 17.88 3.84
C VAL A 177 -25.98 16.64 2.94
N ALA A 178 -27.15 16.30 2.42
CA ALA A 178 -27.30 15.15 1.51
C ALA A 178 -26.49 15.34 0.22
N THR A 179 -26.48 16.54 -0.37
CA THR A 179 -25.66 16.85 -1.55
C THR A 179 -24.17 16.76 -1.26
N LEU A 180 -23.72 17.27 -0.12
CA LEU A 180 -22.31 17.16 0.30
C LEU A 180 -21.89 15.71 0.47
N LEU A 181 -22.71 14.89 1.15
CA LEU A 181 -22.46 13.46 1.33
C LEU A 181 -22.41 12.71 -0.02
N ALA A 182 -23.32 13.04 -0.94
CA ALA A 182 -23.31 12.47 -2.29
C ALA A 182 -22.05 12.86 -3.08
N ALA A 183 -21.62 14.12 -3.00
CA ALA A 183 -20.40 14.62 -3.64
C ALA A 183 -19.14 13.93 -3.07
N LEU A 184 -19.06 13.77 -1.75
CA LEU A 184 -17.96 13.05 -1.11
C LEU A 184 -17.94 11.57 -1.51
N ALA A 185 -19.10 10.91 -1.54
CA ALA A 185 -19.20 9.51 -1.96
C ALA A 185 -18.81 9.34 -3.44
N TRP A 186 -19.20 10.28 -4.31
CA TRP A 186 -18.79 10.29 -5.71
C TRP A 186 -17.28 10.50 -5.86
N HIS A 187 -16.71 11.47 -5.13
CA HIS A 187 -15.29 11.76 -5.15
C HIS A 187 -14.45 10.56 -4.67
N SER A 188 -14.87 9.92 -3.56
CA SER A 188 -14.23 8.71 -3.04
C SER A 188 -14.22 7.58 -4.07
N ARG A 189 -15.38 7.28 -4.69
CA ARG A 189 -15.48 6.24 -5.73
C ARG A 189 -14.65 6.56 -6.97
N ARG A 190 -14.58 7.84 -7.36
CA ARG A 190 -13.76 8.30 -8.48
C ARG A 190 -12.28 8.06 -8.21
N ILE A 191 -11.78 8.46 -7.04
CA ILE A 191 -10.37 8.26 -6.65
C ILE A 191 -10.03 6.78 -6.71
N ASP A 192 -10.82 5.92 -6.07
CA ASP A 192 -10.54 4.47 -6.04
C ASP A 192 -10.48 3.87 -7.45
N THR A 193 -11.36 4.32 -8.35
CA THR A 193 -11.42 3.82 -9.73
C THR A 193 -10.19 4.26 -10.53
N VAL A 194 -9.81 5.53 -10.41
CA VAL A 194 -8.61 6.07 -11.09
C VAL A 194 -7.34 5.40 -10.57
N VAL A 195 -7.22 5.22 -9.25
CA VAL A 195 -6.06 4.54 -8.63
C VAL A 195 -5.97 3.10 -9.12
N ARG A 196 -7.08 2.34 -9.16
CA ARG A 196 -7.09 0.97 -9.67
C ARG A 196 -6.64 0.88 -11.12
N LEU A 197 -7.15 1.74 -11.99
CA LEU A 197 -6.77 1.78 -13.41
C LEU A 197 -5.27 2.07 -13.59
N ARG A 198 -4.76 3.14 -12.96
CA ARG A 198 -3.34 3.53 -13.08
C ARG A 198 -2.39 2.50 -12.48
N THR A 199 -2.80 1.85 -11.39
CA THR A 199 -1.98 0.79 -10.77
C THR A 199 -1.91 -0.45 -11.67
N ALA A 200 -2.99 -0.80 -12.37
CA ALA A 200 -2.99 -1.90 -13.33
C ALA A 200 -2.08 -1.59 -14.53
N GLU A 201 -2.22 -0.41 -15.15
CA GLU A 201 -1.36 0.04 -16.26
C GLU A 201 0.13 0.03 -15.88
N LEU A 202 0.46 0.54 -14.69
CA LEU A 202 1.85 0.58 -14.23
C LEU A 202 2.42 -0.83 -14.01
N ARG A 203 1.64 -1.74 -13.43
CA ARG A 203 2.06 -3.13 -13.22
C ARG A 203 2.28 -3.86 -14.53
N GLU A 204 1.42 -3.66 -15.52
CA GLU A 204 1.56 -4.24 -16.85
C GLU A 204 2.82 -3.70 -17.56
N ALA A 205 3.04 -2.39 -17.51
CA ALA A 205 4.24 -1.76 -18.08
C ALA A 205 5.55 -2.25 -17.42
N LEU A 206 5.54 -2.42 -16.09
CA LEU A 206 6.68 -2.98 -15.35
C LEU A 206 6.93 -4.45 -15.72
N ALA A 207 5.88 -5.28 -15.76
CA ALA A 207 6.00 -6.68 -16.15
C ALA A 207 6.52 -6.84 -17.59
N ALA A 208 6.02 -6.02 -18.52
CA ALA A 208 6.50 -6.00 -19.90
C ALA A 208 7.97 -5.58 -19.99
N ARG A 209 8.39 -4.58 -19.20
CA ARG A 209 9.79 -4.14 -19.13
C ARG A 209 10.69 -5.25 -18.56
N ASP A 210 10.29 -5.90 -17.48
CA ASP A 210 11.07 -6.96 -16.84
C ASP A 210 11.23 -8.16 -17.77
N LEU A 211 10.17 -8.55 -18.47
CA LEU A 211 10.22 -9.59 -19.51
C LEU A 211 11.17 -9.22 -20.65
N ALA A 212 11.08 -7.99 -21.17
CA ALA A 212 11.97 -7.50 -22.22
C ALA A 212 13.44 -7.47 -21.77
N GLN A 213 13.71 -7.08 -20.52
CA GLN A 213 15.06 -7.10 -19.95
C GLN A 213 15.59 -8.52 -19.78
N ALA A 214 14.77 -9.45 -19.30
CA ALA A 214 15.14 -10.85 -19.16
C ALA A 214 15.43 -11.49 -20.53
N GLU A 215 14.60 -11.22 -21.54
CA GLU A 215 14.79 -11.70 -22.90
C GLU A 215 16.05 -11.10 -23.54
N ALA A 216 16.30 -9.80 -23.35
CA ALA A 216 17.51 -9.14 -23.83
C ALA A 216 18.78 -9.77 -23.21
N ARG A 217 18.78 -10.02 -21.89
CA ARG A 217 19.89 -10.72 -21.21
C ARG A 217 20.11 -12.12 -21.78
N ARG A 218 19.04 -12.87 -21.97
CA ARG A 218 19.12 -14.23 -22.55
C ARG A 218 19.69 -14.20 -23.96
N ARG A 219 19.23 -13.28 -24.82
CA ARG A 219 19.77 -13.12 -26.18
C ARG A 219 21.24 -12.73 -26.15
N GLN A 220 21.66 -11.87 -25.22
CA GLN A 220 23.07 -11.51 -25.05
C GLN A 220 23.92 -12.73 -24.66
N ASP A 221 23.46 -13.54 -23.70
CA ASP A 221 24.16 -14.77 -23.30
C ASP A 221 24.25 -15.78 -24.46
N GLU A 222 23.19 -15.89 -25.27
CA GLU A 222 23.17 -16.72 -26.48
C GLU A 222 24.15 -16.21 -27.56
N LEU A 223 24.21 -14.90 -27.78
CA LEU A 223 25.18 -14.27 -28.69
C LEU A 223 26.62 -14.45 -28.21
N ASP A 224 26.89 -14.24 -26.92
CA ASP A 224 28.21 -14.45 -26.32
C ASP A 224 28.64 -15.92 -26.47
N HIS A 225 27.71 -16.85 -26.30
CA HIS A 225 27.99 -18.27 -26.49
C HIS A 225 28.24 -18.64 -27.95
N ALA A 226 27.41 -18.12 -28.87
CA ALA A 226 27.58 -18.31 -30.30
C ALA A 226 28.90 -17.69 -30.80
N ALA A 227 29.28 -16.52 -30.28
CA ALA A 227 30.57 -15.90 -30.56
C ALA A 227 31.73 -16.79 -30.09
N ARG A 228 31.67 -17.35 -28.87
CA ARG A 228 32.69 -18.31 -28.37
C ARG A 228 32.77 -19.57 -29.21
N LEU A 229 31.64 -20.11 -29.68
CA LEU A 229 31.60 -21.29 -30.56
C LEU A 229 32.10 -20.98 -31.97
N GLY A 230 31.76 -19.82 -32.53
CA GLY A 230 32.24 -19.36 -33.83
C GLY A 230 33.76 -19.19 -33.83
N ILE A 231 34.29 -18.59 -32.77
CA ILE A 231 35.73 -18.54 -32.48
C ILE A 231 36.30 -19.96 -32.45
N LEU A 232 35.73 -20.87 -31.66
CA LEU A 232 36.24 -22.24 -31.57
C LEU A 232 36.23 -22.97 -32.93
N GLY A 233 35.22 -22.72 -33.77
CA GLY A 233 35.12 -23.25 -35.13
C GLY A 233 36.20 -22.73 -36.07
N GLU A 234 36.46 -21.43 -36.05
CA GLU A 234 37.50 -20.79 -36.87
C GLU A 234 38.92 -21.15 -36.38
N LEU A 235 39.07 -21.36 -35.07
CA LEU A 235 40.31 -21.79 -34.44
C LEU A 235 40.58 -23.28 -34.51
N SER A 236 39.61 -24.09 -34.95
CA SER A 236 39.77 -25.56 -34.96
C SER A 236 40.98 -26.00 -35.81
N THR A 237 41.23 -25.33 -36.94
CA THR A 237 42.38 -25.62 -37.81
C THR A 237 43.72 -25.20 -37.18
N THR A 238 43.75 -24.03 -36.52
CA THR A 238 44.93 -23.52 -35.81
C THR A 238 45.23 -24.34 -34.56
N LEU A 239 44.20 -24.73 -33.80
CA LEU A 239 44.30 -25.61 -32.63
C LEU A 239 44.79 -27.00 -33.02
N ALA A 240 44.30 -27.54 -34.15
CA ALA A 240 44.82 -28.79 -34.68
C ALA A 240 46.32 -28.68 -35.02
N HIS A 241 46.77 -27.56 -35.60
CA HIS A 241 48.19 -27.30 -35.87
C HIS A 241 49.02 -27.13 -34.59
N GLU A 242 48.54 -26.34 -33.63
CA GLU A 242 49.21 -26.08 -32.35
C GLU A 242 49.26 -27.33 -31.45
N LEU A 243 48.31 -28.25 -31.56
CA LEU A 243 48.37 -29.57 -30.91
C LEU A 243 49.25 -30.55 -31.67
N ALA A 244 49.26 -30.50 -33.01
CA ALA A 244 50.12 -31.36 -33.82
C ALA A 244 51.60 -31.09 -33.53
N GLN A 245 52.00 -29.82 -33.35
CA GLN A 245 53.38 -29.43 -33.14
C GLN A 245 54.09 -30.08 -31.90
N PRO A 246 53.53 -30.01 -30.68
CA PRO A 246 54.11 -30.69 -29.52
C PRO A 246 54.04 -32.22 -29.67
N LEU A 247 52.98 -32.77 -30.25
CA LEU A 247 52.87 -34.22 -30.49
C LEU A 247 53.92 -34.74 -31.47
N THR A 248 54.20 -34.01 -32.55
CA THR A 248 55.29 -34.31 -33.48
C THR A 248 56.65 -34.22 -32.80
N SER A 249 56.85 -33.20 -31.95
CA SER A 249 58.09 -33.03 -31.19
C SER A 249 58.33 -34.17 -30.19
N ILE A 250 57.29 -34.58 -29.44
CA ILE A 250 57.31 -35.76 -28.56
C ILE A 250 57.71 -37.01 -29.35
N THR A 251 57.08 -37.23 -30.50
CA THR A 251 57.36 -38.39 -31.37
C THR A 251 58.81 -38.38 -31.85
N ASN A 252 59.35 -37.21 -32.22
CA ASN A 252 60.74 -37.07 -32.65
C ASN A 252 61.75 -37.35 -31.53
N TYR A 253 61.53 -36.81 -30.33
CA TYR A 253 62.39 -37.09 -29.17
C TYR A 253 62.31 -38.55 -28.74
N ALA A 254 61.11 -39.16 -28.76
CA ALA A 254 60.91 -40.58 -28.45
C ALA A 254 61.63 -41.49 -29.47
N ASN A 255 61.54 -41.18 -30.76
CA ASN A 255 62.30 -41.88 -31.80
C ASN A 255 63.81 -41.70 -31.64
N GLY A 256 64.27 -40.53 -31.18
CA GLY A 256 65.66 -40.27 -30.82
C GLY A 256 66.14 -41.14 -29.65
N LEU A 257 65.31 -41.28 -28.61
CA LEU A 257 65.56 -42.20 -27.49
C LEU A 257 65.71 -43.64 -27.97
N MET A 258 64.76 -44.13 -28.76
CA MET A 258 64.77 -45.52 -29.28
C MET A 258 66.01 -45.82 -30.13
N ARG A 259 66.46 -44.87 -30.96
CA ARG A 259 67.69 -45.04 -31.76
C ARG A 259 68.97 -45.04 -30.91
N ASN A 260 69.03 -44.24 -29.85
CA ASN A 260 70.20 -44.18 -28.97
C ASN A 260 70.30 -45.37 -28.03
N LEU A 261 69.17 -45.97 -27.61
CA LEU A 261 69.17 -47.21 -26.82
C LEU A 261 69.83 -48.39 -27.55
N GLY A 262 69.81 -48.40 -28.88
CA GLY A 262 70.46 -49.43 -29.72
C GLY A 262 71.94 -49.22 -30.00
N ARG A 263 72.59 -48.16 -29.50
CA ARG A 263 74.01 -47.85 -29.73
C ARG A 263 74.79 -47.85 -28.41
N ALA A 264 75.95 -48.51 -28.40
CA ALA A 264 76.89 -48.50 -27.28
C ALA A 264 78.12 -47.64 -27.59
N PRO A 265 78.68 -46.89 -26.62
CA PRO A 265 78.18 -46.73 -25.25
C PRO A 265 76.94 -45.82 -25.20
N GLN A 266 76.02 -46.12 -24.29
CA GLN A 266 74.81 -45.32 -24.12
C GLN A 266 75.13 -44.03 -23.36
N ASP A 267 74.87 -42.89 -23.99
CA ASP A 267 74.96 -41.58 -23.34
C ASP A 267 73.70 -41.33 -22.50
N THR A 268 73.77 -41.68 -21.22
CA THR A 268 72.67 -41.57 -20.26
C THR A 268 72.20 -40.12 -20.09
N GLY A 269 73.08 -39.14 -20.29
CA GLY A 269 72.75 -37.71 -20.23
C GLY A 269 71.80 -37.30 -21.34
N ARG A 270 72.09 -37.72 -22.58
CA ARG A 270 71.21 -37.49 -23.74
C ARG A 270 69.86 -38.19 -23.62
N LEU A 271 69.82 -39.37 -23.02
CA LEU A 271 68.55 -40.07 -22.75
C LEU A 271 67.69 -39.30 -21.74
N ALA A 272 68.29 -38.80 -20.65
CA ALA A 272 67.60 -37.99 -19.66
C ALA A 272 67.14 -36.63 -20.21
N GLU A 273 67.90 -36.03 -21.14
CA GLU A 273 67.53 -34.79 -21.82
C GLU A 273 66.33 -34.97 -22.76
N ALA A 274 66.34 -36.03 -23.58
CA ALA A 274 65.20 -36.33 -24.47
C ALA A 274 63.93 -36.69 -23.68
N GLY A 275 64.06 -37.40 -22.54
CA GLY A 275 62.93 -37.66 -21.63
C GLY A 275 62.34 -36.38 -21.02
N ARG A 276 63.20 -35.43 -20.61
CA ARG A 276 62.76 -34.11 -20.13
C ARG A 276 62.07 -33.29 -21.22
N ALA A 277 62.58 -33.34 -22.46
CA ALA A 277 61.98 -32.66 -23.60
C ALA A 277 60.58 -33.22 -23.94
N ILE A 278 60.40 -34.54 -23.90
CA ILE A 278 59.09 -35.17 -24.08
C ILE A 278 58.09 -34.71 -23.01
N ARG A 279 58.49 -34.74 -21.73
CA ARG A 279 57.64 -34.28 -20.62
C ARG A 279 57.19 -32.83 -20.81
N ALA A 280 58.11 -31.93 -21.14
CA ALA A 280 57.80 -30.51 -21.36
C ALA A 280 56.82 -30.30 -22.52
N GLN A 281 56.96 -31.05 -23.63
CA GLN A 281 56.02 -30.95 -24.75
C GLN A 281 54.64 -31.57 -24.43
N ALA A 282 54.58 -32.61 -23.60
CA ALA A 282 53.32 -33.20 -23.16
C ALA A 282 52.54 -32.25 -22.25
N GLU A 283 53.23 -31.60 -21.30
CA GLU A 283 52.66 -30.55 -20.44
C GLU A 283 52.13 -29.36 -21.27
N ARG A 284 52.85 -28.98 -22.33
CA ARG A 284 52.41 -27.95 -23.28
C ARG A 284 51.11 -28.32 -24.00
N ALA A 285 51.02 -29.55 -24.51
CA ALA A 285 49.81 -30.04 -25.18
C ALA A 285 48.60 -30.11 -24.23
N GLU A 286 48.82 -30.55 -22.99
CA GLU A 286 47.77 -30.58 -21.96
C GLU A 286 47.24 -29.18 -21.63
N HIS A 287 48.13 -28.18 -21.57
CA HIS A 287 47.73 -26.79 -21.34
C HIS A 287 46.88 -26.22 -22.49
N ILE A 288 47.28 -26.45 -23.74
CA ILE A 288 46.47 -26.05 -24.92
C ILE A 288 45.07 -26.66 -24.81
N LEU A 289 44.98 -27.95 -24.47
CA LEU A 289 43.71 -28.64 -24.30
C LEU A 289 42.87 -28.08 -23.14
N ARG A 290 43.50 -27.68 -22.03
CA ARG A 290 42.84 -27.06 -20.87
C ARG A 290 42.25 -25.69 -21.24
N HIS A 291 42.99 -24.87 -21.98
CA HIS A 291 42.53 -23.56 -22.46
C HIS A 291 41.35 -23.71 -23.42
N VAL A 292 41.40 -24.67 -24.35
CA VAL A 292 40.28 -25.00 -25.25
C VAL A 292 39.05 -25.46 -24.48
N ARG A 293 39.21 -26.35 -23.51
CA ARG A 293 38.11 -26.83 -22.66
C ARG A 293 37.50 -25.70 -21.84
N GLN A 294 38.29 -24.77 -21.31
CA GLN A 294 37.80 -23.59 -20.59
C GLN A 294 37.00 -22.66 -21.52
N LEU A 295 37.48 -22.42 -22.74
CA LEU A 295 36.77 -21.60 -23.73
C LEU A 295 35.43 -22.23 -24.15
N ALA A 296 35.36 -23.57 -24.19
CA ALA A 296 34.18 -24.33 -24.57
C ALA A 296 33.20 -24.64 -23.42
N ARG A 297 33.61 -24.51 -22.15
CA ARG A 297 32.79 -24.93 -21.01
C ARG A 297 31.61 -23.98 -20.78
N LYS A 298 30.39 -24.52 -20.92
CA LYS A 298 29.12 -23.89 -20.55
C LYS A 298 28.82 -24.17 -19.07
N ALA A 299 29.61 -23.63 -18.15
CA ALA A 299 29.32 -23.69 -16.72
C ALA A 299 29.12 -22.26 -16.18
N PRO A 300 28.10 -22.02 -15.35
CA PRO A 300 27.96 -20.74 -14.67
C PRO A 300 29.19 -20.51 -13.77
N PRO A 301 29.78 -19.29 -13.78
CA PRO A 301 30.89 -18.95 -12.90
C PRO A 301 30.52 -19.21 -11.43
N GLU A 302 31.35 -19.96 -10.72
CA GLU A 302 31.15 -20.23 -9.29
C GLU A 302 32.07 -19.32 -8.49
N ARG A 303 31.50 -18.25 -7.93
CA ARG A 303 32.28 -17.34 -7.08
C ARG A 303 32.41 -17.92 -5.69
N ARG A 304 33.65 -18.07 -5.24
CA ARG A 304 33.99 -18.49 -3.88
C ARG A 304 34.96 -17.50 -3.25
N ARG A 305 35.04 -17.56 -1.93
CA ARG A 305 35.92 -16.72 -1.14
C ARG A 305 37.36 -17.19 -1.32
N VAL A 306 38.23 -16.33 -1.82
CA VAL A 306 39.63 -16.65 -2.12
C VAL A 306 40.57 -15.55 -1.71
N GLU A 307 41.77 -15.93 -1.31
CA GLU A 307 42.87 -15.01 -1.05
C GLU A 307 43.71 -14.84 -2.33
N LEU A 308 44.03 -13.58 -2.68
CA LEU A 308 44.68 -13.28 -3.95
C LEU A 308 46.11 -13.86 -4.03
N ALA A 309 46.83 -13.87 -2.92
CA ALA A 309 48.19 -14.44 -2.84
C ALA A 309 48.19 -15.96 -3.15
N GLU A 310 47.15 -16.68 -2.73
CA GLU A 310 46.96 -18.11 -3.02
C GLU A 310 46.65 -18.38 -4.49
N LEU A 311 46.18 -17.37 -5.24
CA LEU A 311 45.95 -17.48 -6.69
C LEU A 311 47.17 -17.09 -7.51
N ILE A 312 47.83 -15.98 -7.17
CA ILE A 312 48.92 -15.43 -7.98
C ILE A 312 50.17 -16.32 -7.91
N SER A 313 50.57 -16.74 -6.71
CA SER A 313 51.85 -17.43 -6.51
C SER A 313 51.94 -18.76 -7.29
N PRO A 314 50.94 -19.67 -7.19
CA PRO A 314 51.00 -20.94 -7.90
C PRO A 314 50.99 -20.78 -9.43
N VAL A 315 50.24 -19.79 -9.93
CA VAL A 315 50.18 -19.50 -11.37
C VAL A 315 51.52 -18.99 -11.88
N CYS A 316 52.16 -18.06 -11.16
CA CYS A 316 53.48 -17.56 -11.51
C CYS A 316 54.55 -18.66 -11.45
N GLU A 317 54.58 -19.47 -10.39
CA GLU A 317 55.51 -20.60 -10.27
C GLU A 317 55.36 -21.60 -11.43
N TRP A 318 54.11 -21.97 -11.75
CA TRP A 318 53.82 -22.86 -12.86
C TRP A 318 54.24 -22.26 -14.21
N PHE A 319 53.96 -20.98 -14.43
CA PHE A 319 54.36 -20.28 -15.64
C PHE A 319 55.89 -20.26 -15.84
N LEU A 320 56.66 -20.05 -14.77
CA LEU A 320 58.13 -20.06 -14.82
C LEU A 320 58.72 -21.43 -15.15
N GLN A 321 58.07 -22.52 -14.74
CA GLN A 321 58.48 -23.88 -15.12
C GLN A 321 58.37 -24.12 -16.63
N LEU A 322 57.35 -23.53 -17.27
CA LEU A 322 57.15 -23.63 -18.71
C LEU A 322 58.02 -22.66 -19.51
N HIS A 323 58.42 -21.54 -18.90
CA HIS A 323 59.21 -20.49 -19.54
C HIS A 323 60.54 -20.21 -18.79
N PRO A 324 61.47 -21.19 -18.75
CA PRO A 324 62.71 -21.07 -17.97
C PRO A 324 63.61 -19.91 -18.40
N GLY A 325 63.46 -19.42 -19.64
CA GLY A 325 64.18 -18.24 -20.13
C GLY A 325 63.69 -16.90 -19.57
N ILE A 326 62.58 -16.88 -18.82
CA ILE A 326 62.04 -15.68 -18.15
C ILE A 326 62.49 -15.63 -16.68
N ALA A 327 62.72 -16.79 -16.06
CA ALA A 327 63.03 -16.91 -14.64
C ALA A 327 64.18 -16.01 -14.12
N PRO A 328 65.30 -15.81 -14.85
CA PRO A 328 66.38 -14.95 -14.36
C PRO A 328 66.00 -13.47 -14.15
N GLY A 329 64.98 -12.98 -14.86
CA GLY A 329 64.51 -11.59 -14.78
C GLY A 329 63.08 -11.45 -14.23
N PHE A 330 62.56 -12.50 -13.60
CA PHE A 330 61.22 -12.49 -13.02
C PHE A 330 61.21 -11.92 -11.60
N THR A 331 60.24 -11.07 -11.28
CA THR A 331 60.00 -10.55 -9.92
C THR A 331 58.53 -10.68 -9.55
N LEU A 332 58.24 -11.26 -8.38
CA LEU A 332 56.90 -11.29 -7.79
C LEU A 332 56.90 -10.47 -6.50
N SER A 333 56.02 -9.47 -6.44
CA SER A 333 55.80 -8.61 -5.27
C SER A 333 54.35 -8.75 -4.84
N LEU A 334 54.14 -9.15 -3.59
CA LEU A 334 52.82 -9.26 -2.96
C LEU A 334 52.81 -8.39 -1.71
N ASP A 335 51.97 -7.36 -1.71
CA ASP A 335 51.81 -6.46 -0.58
C ASP A 335 51.29 -7.23 0.65
N ALA A 336 52.00 -7.10 1.78
CA ALA A 336 51.61 -7.72 3.04
C ALA A 336 50.22 -7.25 3.52
N ASN A 337 49.76 -6.06 3.10
CA ASN A 337 48.43 -5.56 3.44
C ASN A 337 47.27 -6.32 2.76
N LEU A 338 47.58 -7.17 1.77
CA LEU A 338 46.62 -8.09 1.15
C LEU A 338 46.49 -9.42 1.91
N GLN A 339 47.41 -9.74 2.83
CA GLN A 339 47.35 -10.99 3.58
C GLN A 339 46.07 -11.09 4.42
N GLY A 340 45.35 -12.21 4.31
CA GLY A 340 44.08 -12.44 4.99
C GLY A 340 42.90 -11.61 4.44
N ARG A 341 43.09 -10.83 3.38
CA ARG A 341 42.01 -10.18 2.63
C ARG A 341 41.45 -11.19 1.62
N HIS A 342 40.13 -11.23 1.52
CA HIS A 342 39.46 -12.15 0.63
C HIS A 342 38.69 -11.39 -0.45
N LEU A 343 38.54 -12.03 -1.61
CA LEU A 343 37.69 -11.57 -2.71
C LEU A 343 36.70 -12.67 -3.09
N LEU A 344 35.55 -12.27 -3.61
CA LEU A 344 34.52 -13.19 -4.10
C LEU A 344 34.66 -13.36 -5.62
N ALA A 345 35.39 -14.38 -6.05
CA ALA A 345 35.65 -14.63 -7.47
C ALA A 345 35.64 -16.12 -7.83
N ASP A 346 35.55 -16.40 -9.14
CA ASP A 346 35.83 -17.71 -9.70
C ASP A 346 37.35 -17.83 -9.93
N PRO A 347 38.07 -18.65 -9.15
CA PRO A 347 39.54 -18.73 -9.25
C PRO A 347 40.04 -19.11 -10.63
N LEU A 348 39.33 -20.00 -11.32
CA LEU A 348 39.75 -20.45 -12.65
C LEU A 348 39.73 -19.30 -13.65
N GLN A 349 38.79 -18.36 -13.52
CA GLN A 349 38.72 -17.19 -14.40
C GLN A 349 39.81 -16.17 -14.07
N ILE A 350 40.13 -15.97 -12.79
CA ILE A 350 41.20 -15.05 -12.39
C ILE A 350 42.58 -15.62 -12.77
N GLU A 351 42.81 -16.92 -12.58
CA GLU A 351 43.99 -17.63 -13.07
C GLU A 351 44.12 -17.49 -14.60
N GLN A 352 43.02 -17.62 -15.34
CA GLN A 352 43.00 -17.41 -16.80
C GLN A 352 43.40 -15.99 -17.19
N VAL A 353 42.93 -14.97 -16.46
CA VAL A 353 43.35 -13.58 -16.69
C VAL A 353 44.85 -13.46 -16.49
N LEU A 354 45.37 -13.94 -15.37
CA LEU A 354 46.77 -13.82 -15.02
C LEU A 354 47.67 -14.56 -16.02
N LEU A 355 47.33 -15.79 -16.38
CA LEU A 355 48.06 -16.57 -17.38
C LEU A 355 48.08 -15.92 -18.75
N ASN A 356 46.96 -15.35 -19.18
CA ASN A 356 46.89 -14.68 -20.47
C ASN A 356 47.73 -13.41 -20.49
N LEU A 357 47.75 -12.63 -19.40
CA LEU A 357 48.63 -11.48 -19.28
C LEU A 357 50.12 -11.89 -19.27
N LEU A 358 50.48 -12.94 -18.51
CA LEU A 358 51.84 -13.48 -18.47
C LEU A 358 52.30 -14.01 -19.84
N GLN A 359 51.43 -14.70 -20.58
CA GLN A 359 51.75 -15.19 -21.92
C GLN A 359 51.92 -14.03 -22.92
N ASN A 360 51.06 -13.00 -22.84
CA ASN A 360 51.21 -11.81 -23.68
C ASN A 360 52.54 -11.10 -23.43
N ALA A 361 52.95 -10.98 -22.17
CA ALA A 361 54.26 -10.46 -21.78
C ALA A 361 55.42 -11.32 -22.31
N ALA A 362 55.32 -12.65 -22.20
CA ALA A 362 56.32 -13.59 -22.72
C ALA A 362 56.52 -13.42 -24.24
N ASP A 363 55.41 -13.36 -24.97
CA ASP A 363 55.42 -13.26 -26.43
C ASP A 363 56.02 -11.92 -26.87
N ALA A 364 55.72 -10.84 -26.16
CA ALA A 364 56.30 -9.51 -26.43
C ALA A 364 57.83 -9.49 -26.28
N MET A 365 58.38 -10.31 -25.39
CA MET A 365 59.82 -10.42 -25.12
C MET A 365 60.50 -11.56 -25.90
N ALA A 366 59.77 -12.36 -26.68
CA ALA A 366 60.31 -13.59 -27.29
C ALA A 366 61.50 -13.34 -28.23
N GLY A 367 61.57 -12.18 -28.88
CA GLY A 367 62.66 -11.76 -29.75
C GLY A 367 63.90 -11.18 -29.05
N GLN A 368 63.84 -10.95 -27.73
CA GLN A 368 64.93 -10.37 -26.95
C GLN A 368 65.85 -11.46 -26.37
N PRO A 369 67.16 -11.18 -26.16
CA PRO A 369 68.06 -12.05 -25.40
C PRO A 369 67.53 -12.33 -23.99
N ALA A 370 67.74 -13.54 -23.47
CA ALA A 370 67.23 -13.92 -22.14
C ALA A 370 67.74 -13.02 -21.00
N SER A 371 68.92 -12.41 -21.15
CA SER A 371 69.49 -11.45 -20.19
C SER A 371 68.68 -10.16 -20.06
N ASP A 372 67.92 -9.81 -21.10
CA ASP A 372 67.25 -8.51 -21.22
C ASP A 372 65.76 -8.62 -20.88
N ARG A 373 65.24 -9.84 -20.75
CA ARG A 373 63.84 -10.13 -20.41
C ARG A 373 63.61 -9.85 -18.93
N ARG A 374 62.75 -8.88 -18.64
CA ARG A 374 62.27 -8.60 -17.28
C ARG A 374 60.76 -8.70 -17.23
N LEU A 375 60.25 -9.50 -16.30
CA LEU A 375 58.82 -9.68 -16.07
C LEU A 375 58.54 -9.45 -14.58
N ALA A 376 57.70 -8.48 -14.26
CA ALA A 376 57.31 -8.20 -12.89
C ALA A 376 55.80 -8.37 -12.71
N VAL A 377 55.42 -9.07 -11.64
CA VAL A 377 54.03 -9.13 -11.16
C VAL A 377 53.99 -8.46 -9.79
N ASP A 378 53.18 -7.41 -9.66
CA ASP A 378 52.96 -6.72 -8.39
C ASP A 378 51.48 -6.73 -8.04
N ALA A 379 51.15 -7.14 -6.82
CA ALA A 379 49.79 -7.05 -6.28
C ALA A 379 49.81 -6.23 -4.99
N ARG A 380 49.04 -5.14 -4.98
CA ARG A 380 48.99 -4.19 -3.86
C ARG A 380 47.57 -3.78 -3.49
N LEU A 381 47.40 -3.29 -2.27
CA LEU A 381 46.14 -2.67 -1.86
C LEU A 381 46.09 -1.22 -2.37
N ASP A 382 45.07 -0.90 -3.16
CA ASP A 382 44.83 0.47 -3.63
C ASP A 382 43.34 0.82 -3.49
N ASN A 383 43.03 1.89 -2.78
CA ASN A 383 41.66 2.39 -2.56
C ASN A 383 40.64 1.31 -2.10
N GLY A 384 41.09 0.33 -1.29
CA GLY A 384 40.25 -0.76 -0.80
C GLY A 384 40.00 -1.89 -1.80
N GLN A 385 40.68 -1.88 -2.95
CA GLN A 385 40.67 -2.92 -3.97
C GLN A 385 42.06 -3.56 -4.07
N ALA A 386 42.11 -4.79 -4.54
CA ALA A 386 43.38 -5.38 -4.95
C ALA A 386 43.73 -4.85 -6.35
N PHE A 387 44.90 -4.24 -6.49
CA PHE A 387 45.44 -3.74 -7.74
C PHE A 387 46.60 -4.64 -8.15
N VAL A 388 46.45 -5.33 -9.28
CA VAL A 388 47.44 -6.29 -9.80
C VAL A 388 48.01 -5.77 -11.10
N THR A 389 49.33 -5.81 -11.23
CA THR A 389 50.04 -5.42 -12.44
C THR A 389 50.91 -6.54 -12.97
N VAL A 390 51.02 -6.61 -14.30
CA VAL A 390 51.97 -7.44 -15.03
C VAL A 390 52.74 -6.52 -15.96
N CYS A 391 54.04 -6.37 -15.69
CA CYS A 391 54.95 -5.49 -16.41
C CYS A 391 56.01 -6.31 -17.15
N ASP A 392 56.17 -6.06 -18.44
CA ASP A 392 57.21 -6.68 -19.28
C ASP A 392 58.20 -5.65 -19.82
N SER A 393 59.39 -6.11 -20.24
CA SER A 393 60.41 -5.29 -20.91
C SER A 393 60.35 -5.38 -22.44
N GLY A 394 59.21 -5.75 -23.00
CA GLY A 394 58.98 -5.81 -24.45
C GLY A 394 59.05 -4.43 -25.11
N PRO A 395 58.82 -4.34 -26.43
CA PRO A 395 58.90 -3.08 -27.17
C PRO A 395 57.77 -2.08 -26.83
N GLY A 396 56.86 -2.43 -25.93
CA GLY A 396 55.68 -1.63 -25.62
C GLY A 396 54.65 -1.64 -26.77
N LEU A 397 53.72 -0.70 -26.72
CA LEU A 397 52.65 -0.56 -27.71
C LEU A 397 52.57 0.90 -28.20
N PRO A 398 52.57 1.15 -29.52
CA PRO A 398 52.38 2.49 -30.06
C PRO A 398 51.08 3.13 -29.56
N PRO A 399 51.04 4.45 -29.29
CA PRO A 399 49.86 5.14 -28.75
C PRO A 399 48.59 4.93 -29.61
N GLU A 400 48.77 4.90 -30.93
CA GLU A 400 47.70 4.69 -31.93
C GLU A 400 47.02 3.32 -31.82
N LEU A 401 47.74 2.33 -31.28
CA LEU A 401 47.24 0.96 -31.11
C LEU A 401 46.72 0.70 -29.69
N ALA A 402 46.93 1.64 -28.75
CA ALA A 402 46.52 1.49 -27.36
C ALA A 402 44.99 1.56 -27.18
N GLU A 403 44.29 2.39 -27.98
CA GLU A 403 42.82 2.49 -27.92
C GLU A 403 42.12 1.21 -28.39
N ARG A 404 42.76 0.48 -29.30
CA ARG A 404 42.23 -0.75 -29.90
C ARG A 404 42.62 -2.02 -29.16
N LEU A 405 43.46 -1.90 -28.13
CA LEU A 405 44.08 -3.02 -27.42
C LEU A 405 43.08 -4.05 -26.87
N PHE A 406 41.87 -3.61 -26.57
CA PHE A 406 40.81 -4.44 -26.00
C PHE A 406 39.67 -4.73 -26.98
N GLU A 407 39.77 -4.26 -28.23
CA GLU A 407 38.84 -4.62 -29.29
C GLU A 407 38.95 -6.12 -29.57
N PRO A 408 37.83 -6.86 -29.64
CA PRO A 408 37.86 -8.24 -30.11
C PRO A 408 38.54 -8.34 -31.48
N PHE A 409 39.37 -9.37 -31.67
CA PHE A 409 40.10 -9.66 -32.91
C PHE A 409 41.25 -8.70 -33.25
N PHE A 410 41.55 -7.72 -32.40
CA PHE A 410 42.71 -6.86 -32.59
C PHE A 410 43.99 -7.51 -32.04
N THR A 411 45.03 -7.64 -32.88
CA THR A 411 46.29 -8.31 -32.55
C THR A 411 47.44 -7.76 -33.37
N THR A 412 48.62 -7.64 -32.75
CA THR A 412 49.88 -7.29 -33.43
C THR A 412 50.74 -8.54 -33.67
N ARG A 413 50.30 -9.72 -33.24
CA ARG A 413 51.02 -10.99 -33.38
C ARG A 413 50.66 -11.67 -34.71
N PRO A 414 51.63 -12.16 -35.51
CA PRO A 414 51.39 -12.80 -36.81
C PRO A 414 50.45 -14.02 -36.77
N GLN A 415 50.41 -14.75 -35.64
CA GLN A 415 49.50 -15.90 -35.41
C GLN A 415 48.58 -15.72 -34.19
N GLY A 416 48.54 -14.53 -33.58
CA GLY A 416 47.70 -14.27 -32.41
C GLY A 416 46.31 -13.78 -32.83
N LEU A 417 45.26 -14.20 -32.11
CA LEU A 417 43.87 -14.00 -32.54
C LEU A 417 43.20 -12.74 -31.97
N GLY A 418 43.88 -12.03 -31.07
CA GLY A 418 43.37 -10.77 -30.51
C GLY A 418 42.20 -10.89 -29.55
N LEU A 419 41.90 -12.10 -29.07
CA LEU A 419 40.76 -12.35 -28.16
C LEU A 419 41.17 -12.36 -26.68
N GLY A 420 42.46 -12.50 -26.39
CA GLY A 420 42.93 -12.65 -25.02
C GLY A 420 42.53 -11.47 -24.13
N LEU A 421 42.85 -10.24 -24.53
CA LEU A 421 42.63 -9.07 -23.69
C LEU A 421 41.15 -8.68 -23.57
N SER A 422 40.34 -8.93 -24.59
CA SER A 422 38.87 -8.72 -24.52
C SER A 422 38.20 -9.73 -23.59
N ILE A 423 38.65 -10.99 -23.58
CA ILE A 423 38.21 -12.00 -22.60
C ILE A 423 38.64 -11.59 -21.19
N CYS A 424 39.89 -11.15 -21.01
CA CYS A 424 40.35 -10.68 -19.70
C CYS A 424 39.50 -9.52 -19.19
N ARG A 425 39.19 -8.54 -20.03
CA ARG A 425 38.33 -7.41 -19.68
C ARG A 425 36.94 -7.90 -19.23
N SER A 426 36.30 -8.76 -20.02
CA SER A 426 34.97 -9.31 -19.68
C SER A 426 34.97 -10.13 -18.38
N ILE A 427 36.05 -10.87 -18.10
CA ILE A 427 36.20 -11.58 -16.83
C ILE A 427 36.33 -10.59 -15.67
N VAL A 428 37.27 -9.63 -15.76
CA VAL A 428 37.54 -8.66 -14.69
C VAL A 428 36.31 -7.80 -14.39
N GLU A 429 35.62 -7.30 -15.41
CA GLU A 429 34.40 -6.49 -15.26
C GLU A 429 33.25 -7.27 -14.62
N ARG A 430 33.06 -8.54 -14.98
CA ARG A 430 32.09 -9.41 -14.29
C ARG A 430 32.41 -9.56 -12.82
N HIS A 431 33.69 -9.58 -12.45
CA HIS A 431 34.14 -9.63 -11.05
C HIS A 431 34.09 -8.27 -10.34
N GLY A 432 33.52 -7.23 -10.99
CA GLY A 432 33.38 -5.89 -10.40
C GLY A 432 34.67 -5.06 -10.44
N GLY A 433 35.64 -5.50 -11.23
CA GLY A 433 36.93 -4.84 -11.42
C GLY A 433 37.03 -4.04 -12.71
N HIS A 434 38.22 -3.53 -12.98
CA HIS A 434 38.56 -2.88 -14.26
C HIS A 434 39.92 -3.36 -14.76
N LEU A 435 40.07 -3.56 -16.08
CA LEU A 435 41.34 -3.92 -16.73
C LEU A 435 41.78 -2.79 -17.67
N GLN A 436 43.00 -2.32 -17.48
CA GLN A 436 43.58 -1.20 -18.22
C GLN A 436 45.06 -1.41 -18.54
N ARG A 437 45.57 -0.62 -19.48
CA ARG A 437 47.01 -0.41 -19.66
C ARG A 437 47.43 0.71 -18.71
N ALA A 438 48.44 0.50 -17.88
CA ALA A 438 49.00 1.57 -17.06
C ALA A 438 49.93 2.45 -17.91
N ASP A 439 49.96 3.75 -17.63
CA ASP A 439 50.89 4.67 -18.29
C ASP A 439 52.29 4.48 -17.70
N THR A 440 53.17 3.84 -18.47
CA THR A 440 54.58 3.64 -18.15
C THR A 440 55.47 4.40 -19.12
N PRO A 441 56.69 4.81 -18.71
CA PRO A 441 57.67 5.40 -19.61
C PRO A 441 57.91 4.52 -20.86
N PRO A 442 58.14 5.10 -22.05
CA PRO A 442 58.33 4.34 -23.30
C PRO A 442 59.45 3.30 -23.23
N GLU A 443 60.45 3.54 -22.38
CA GLU A 443 61.65 2.71 -22.20
C GLU A 443 61.44 1.52 -21.25
N SER A 444 60.25 1.41 -20.65
CA SER A 444 59.92 0.42 -19.60
C SER A 444 58.97 -0.70 -20.04
N GLY A 445 58.80 -0.89 -21.36
CA GLY A 445 57.92 -1.91 -21.95
C GLY A 445 56.45 -1.65 -21.67
N MET A 446 55.67 -2.69 -21.41
CA MET A 446 54.21 -2.59 -21.23
C MET A 446 53.77 -3.06 -19.85
N THR A 447 52.86 -2.30 -19.24
CA THR A 447 52.20 -2.70 -17.98
C THR A 447 50.71 -2.82 -18.17
N MET A 448 50.19 -4.01 -17.91
CA MET A 448 48.76 -4.28 -17.79
C MET A 448 48.37 -4.30 -16.32
N ALA A 449 47.27 -3.63 -15.98
CA ALA A 449 46.78 -3.51 -14.62
C ALA A 449 45.31 -3.91 -14.55
N PHE A 450 44.94 -4.70 -13.54
CA PHE A 450 43.53 -4.93 -13.22
C PHE A 450 43.24 -4.75 -11.74
N THR A 451 42.01 -4.33 -11.44
CA THR A 451 41.50 -4.24 -10.08
C THR A 451 40.51 -5.36 -9.77
N LEU A 452 40.45 -5.77 -8.51
CA LEU A 452 39.40 -6.64 -7.99
C LEU A 452 38.89 -6.09 -6.64
N PRO A 453 37.57 -6.02 -6.42
CA PRO A 453 37.01 -5.58 -5.15
C PRO A 453 37.30 -6.60 -4.05
N LEU A 454 37.79 -6.12 -2.91
CA LEU A 454 37.98 -6.92 -1.71
C LEU A 454 36.69 -6.96 -0.89
N GLU A 455 36.45 -8.07 -0.20
CA GLU A 455 35.37 -8.12 0.79
C GLU A 455 35.64 -7.13 1.93
N PRO A 456 34.59 -6.48 2.48
CA PRO A 456 34.73 -5.64 3.66
C PRO A 456 35.32 -6.46 4.80
N THR A 457 36.41 -6.00 5.41
CA THR A 457 36.93 -6.58 6.64
C THR A 457 35.91 -6.32 7.74
N SER A 458 35.15 -7.33 8.14
CA SER A 458 34.30 -7.24 9.33
C SER A 458 35.20 -6.95 10.52
N ARG A 459 35.11 -5.74 11.08
CA ARG A 459 35.66 -5.47 12.40
C ARG A 459 35.02 -6.47 13.38
N PRO A 460 35.79 -7.17 14.23
CA PRO A 460 35.20 -7.90 15.34
C PRO A 460 34.42 -6.87 16.17
N GLY A 461 33.10 -7.05 16.24
CA GLY A 461 32.27 -6.20 17.09
C GLY A 461 32.77 -6.31 18.52
N ILE A 462 33.14 -5.17 19.09
CA ILE A 462 33.35 -5.05 20.52
C ILE A 462 31.97 -5.28 21.14
N HIS A 463 31.81 -6.43 21.80
CA HIS A 463 30.64 -6.78 22.58
C HIS A 463 30.57 -5.98 23.88
#